data_AF-A0A8C6IBV8-F1
#
_entry.id   AF-A0A8C6IBV8-F1
#
_cell.length_a   1.000
_cell.length_b   1.000
_cell.length_c   1.000
_cell.angle_alpha   90.00
_cell.angle_beta   90.00
_cell.angle_gamma   90.00
#
_symmetry.space_group_name_H-M   'P 1'
#
loop_
_entity.id
_entity.type
_entity.pdbx_description
1 polymer ?
#
loop_
_entity_poly.entity_id
_entity_poly.type
_entity_poly.pdbx_seq_one_letter_code
_entity_poly.pdbx_strand_id
1 'polypeptide(L)'
;MEMAEAELHKERLQAIAEKRKRQTEIEGKRRQLDEQVLLLQHSKSKVLREKWLLQGVPAGTAEEEEARRRQSEEDEFKVKQLEDNIQRLEQEIQALESEESQISAKEQIILEKLKETEKSFKDLQKSFSTADGASGWSTVLLQGDEVTADPIGTNADMAIQVSLSTVTSLWSPGLPSETGAGSALPCQPRSTTDT
;
A
#
# COMPACT_ATOMS: atom_id res chain seq x y z
N MET A 1 22.77 0.71 -34.53
CA MET A 1 21.46 0.22 -34.04
C MET A 1 21.56 -0.15 -32.56
N GLU A 2 22.59 -0.92 -32.16
CA GLU A 2 22.85 -1.31 -30.75
C GLU A 2 22.89 -0.14 -29.75
N MET A 3 23.49 1.00 -30.11
CA MET A 3 23.52 2.19 -29.23
C MET A 3 22.13 2.73 -28.90
N ALA A 4 21.16 2.65 -29.82
CA ALA A 4 19.81 3.15 -29.58
C ALA A 4 19.01 2.20 -28.68
N GLU A 5 19.24 0.89 -28.80
CA GLU A 5 18.66 -0.13 -27.93
C GLU A 5 19.23 -0.04 -26.50
N ALA A 6 20.53 0.18 -26.37
CA ALA A 6 21.18 0.39 -25.07
C ALA A 6 20.61 1.61 -24.32
N GLU A 7 20.34 2.72 -25.03
CA GLU A 7 19.69 3.89 -24.41
C GLU A 7 18.24 3.58 -24.00
N LEU A 8 17.46 2.86 -24.81
CA LEU A 8 16.11 2.42 -24.41
C LEU A 8 16.12 1.54 -23.16
N HIS A 9 17.09 0.62 -23.04
CA HIS A 9 17.25 -0.18 -21.83
C HIS A 9 17.59 0.67 -20.60
N LYS A 10 18.45 1.67 -20.76
CA LYS A 10 18.80 2.61 -19.70
C LYS A 10 17.61 3.46 -19.28
N GLU A 11 16.85 4.01 -20.23
CA GLU A 11 15.61 4.74 -19.97
C GLU A 11 14.59 3.85 -19.22
N ARG A 12 14.47 2.58 -19.60
CA ARG A 12 13.60 1.63 -18.89
C ARG A 12 14.03 1.43 -17.43
N LEU A 13 15.32 1.21 -17.18
CA LEU A 13 15.84 1.04 -15.82
C LEU A 13 15.60 2.30 -14.97
N GLN A 14 15.76 3.47 -15.58
CA GLN A 14 15.44 4.75 -14.93
C GLN A 14 13.95 4.85 -14.59
N ALA A 15 13.05 4.52 -15.54
CA ALA A 15 11.61 4.55 -15.29
C ALA A 15 11.21 3.60 -14.14
N ILE A 16 11.79 2.40 -14.07
CA ILE A 16 11.55 1.47 -12.96
C ILE A 16 12.01 2.06 -11.63
N ALA A 17 13.20 2.66 -11.58
CA ALA A 17 13.72 3.28 -10.35
C ALA A 17 12.84 4.44 -9.89
N GLU A 18 12.41 5.31 -10.81
CA GLU A 18 11.49 6.40 -10.53
C GLU A 18 10.12 5.89 -10.05
N LYS A 19 9.58 4.84 -10.68
CA LYS A 19 8.34 4.19 -10.25
C LYS A 19 8.45 3.67 -8.82
N ARG A 20 9.54 2.99 -8.47
CA ARG A 20 9.79 2.52 -7.09
C ARG A 20 9.86 3.65 -6.09
N LYS A 21 10.51 4.77 -6.46
CA LYS A 21 10.54 5.98 -5.62
C LYS A 21 9.14 6.55 -5.38
N ARG A 22 8.28 6.59 -6.42
CA ARG A 22 6.90 7.06 -6.24
C ARG A 22 6.06 6.12 -5.38
N GLN A 23 6.24 4.81 -5.53
CA GLN A 23 5.56 3.82 -4.70
C GLN A 23 5.88 4.01 -3.21
N THR A 24 7.17 4.21 -2.85
CA THR A 24 7.54 4.42 -1.45
C THR A 24 7.03 5.74 -0.88
N GLU A 25 6.96 6.78 -1.71
CA GLU A 25 6.39 8.08 -1.33
C GLU A 25 4.86 7.98 -1.09
N ILE A 26 4.13 7.30 -1.97
CA ILE A 26 2.70 7.00 -1.81
C ILE A 26 2.44 6.23 -0.52
N GLU A 27 3.21 5.16 -0.27
CA GLU A 27 3.11 4.39 0.97
C GLU A 27 3.39 5.25 2.22
N GLY A 28 4.37 6.15 2.14
CA GLY A 28 4.67 7.11 3.20
C GLY A 28 3.49 8.04 3.47
N LYS A 29 2.90 8.62 2.43
CA LYS A 29 1.74 9.51 2.55
C LYS A 29 0.50 8.79 3.05
N ARG A 30 0.28 7.53 2.66
CA ARG A 30 -0.81 6.70 3.17
C ARG A 30 -0.68 6.43 4.66
N ARG A 31 0.53 6.10 5.15
CA ARG A 31 0.78 5.98 6.60
C ARG A 31 0.47 7.28 7.34
N GLN A 32 0.90 8.42 6.79
CA GLN A 32 0.60 9.74 7.37
C GLN A 32 -0.91 10.02 7.39
N LEU A 33 -1.65 9.64 6.35
CA LEU A 33 -3.10 9.76 6.30
C LEU A 33 -3.76 8.92 7.40
N ASP A 34 -3.34 7.66 7.55
CA ASP A 34 -3.87 6.76 8.58
C ASP A 34 -3.64 7.31 10.00
N GLU A 35 -2.45 7.86 10.26
CA GLU A 35 -2.14 8.54 11.53
C GLU A 35 -3.08 9.73 11.80
N GLN A 36 -3.32 10.57 10.78
CA GLN A 36 -4.21 11.73 10.90
C GLN A 36 -5.67 11.31 11.09
N VAL A 37 -6.12 10.25 10.41
CA VAL A 37 -7.47 9.68 10.60
C VAL A 37 -7.64 9.16 12.03
N LEU A 38 -6.64 8.47 12.58
CA LEU A 38 -6.67 8.00 13.96
C LEU A 38 -6.71 9.18 14.95
N LEU A 39 -5.89 10.21 14.73
CA LEU A 39 -5.91 11.43 15.54
C LEU A 39 -7.25 12.16 15.48
N LEU A 40 -7.88 12.21 14.30
CA LEU A 40 -9.20 12.79 14.11
C LEU A 40 -10.26 12.01 14.89
N GLN A 41 -10.23 10.69 14.83
CA GLN A 41 -11.14 9.84 15.60
C GLN A 41 -10.99 10.08 17.11
N HIS A 42 -9.76 10.13 17.60
CA HIS A 42 -9.50 10.40 19.01
C HIS A 42 -10.00 11.80 19.42
N SER A 43 -9.71 12.81 18.61
CA SER A 43 -10.14 14.20 18.86
C SER A 43 -11.67 14.33 18.86
N LYS A 44 -12.36 13.71 17.90
CA LYS A 44 -13.83 13.66 17.87
C LYS A 44 -14.41 12.99 19.11
N SER A 45 -13.80 11.88 19.54
CA SER A 45 -14.21 11.17 20.76
C SER A 45 -13.98 12.01 22.02
N LYS A 46 -12.88 12.79 22.07
CA LYS A 46 -12.58 13.72 23.15
C LYS A 46 -13.62 14.84 23.24
N VAL A 47 -13.91 15.52 22.13
CA VAL A 47 -14.93 16.59 22.05
C VAL A 47 -16.29 16.09 22.55
N LEU A 48 -16.73 14.92 22.08
CA LEU A 48 -18.00 14.34 22.51
C LEU A 48 -17.99 14.04 24.00
N ARG A 49 -16.94 13.40 24.52
CA ARG A 49 -16.84 13.06 25.94
C ARG A 49 -16.89 14.31 26.82
N GLU A 50 -16.16 15.36 26.45
CA GLU A 50 -16.15 16.63 27.19
C GLU A 50 -17.52 17.29 27.18
N LYS A 51 -18.20 17.33 26.03
CA LYS A 51 -19.58 17.82 25.93
C LYS A 51 -20.54 17.07 26.85
N TRP A 52 -20.44 15.75 26.91
CA TRP A 52 -21.26 14.91 27.79
C TRP A 52 -20.95 15.15 29.28
N LEU A 53 -19.68 15.27 29.66
CA LEU A 53 -19.28 15.54 31.04
C LEU A 53 -19.80 16.90 31.55
N LEU A 54 -19.90 17.90 30.67
CA LEU A 54 -20.29 19.27 31.02
C LEU A 54 -21.81 19.53 30.93
N GLN A 55 -22.58 18.67 30.27
CA GLN A 55 -24.02 18.88 30.02
C GLN A 55 -24.87 18.98 31.30
N GLY A 56 -24.41 18.43 32.43
CA GLY A 56 -25.11 18.45 33.72
C GLY A 56 -24.45 19.29 34.81
N VAL A 57 -23.30 19.92 34.52
CA VAL A 57 -22.55 20.70 35.51
C VAL A 57 -22.76 22.19 35.21
N PRO A 58 -23.52 22.93 36.05
CA PRO A 58 -23.62 24.38 35.90
C PRO A 58 -22.25 25.00 36.17
N ALA A 59 -21.81 25.91 35.30
CA ALA A 59 -20.59 26.67 35.56
C ALA A 59 -20.78 27.50 36.84
N GLY A 60 -19.83 27.44 37.76
CA GLY A 60 -19.88 28.15 39.04
C GLY A 60 -19.70 29.65 38.88
N THR A 61 -19.10 30.11 37.76
CA THR A 61 -18.87 31.51 37.43
C THR A 61 -18.97 31.77 35.91
N ALA A 62 -19.16 33.04 35.52
CA ALA A 62 -19.14 33.43 34.11
C ALA A 62 -17.78 33.18 33.43
N GLU A 63 -16.69 33.33 34.18
CA GLU A 63 -15.33 33.08 33.68
C GLU A 63 -15.10 31.59 33.39
N GLU A 64 -15.64 30.70 34.22
CA GLU A 64 -15.61 29.25 33.99
C GLU A 64 -16.44 28.84 32.76
N GLU A 65 -17.61 29.46 32.54
CA GLU A 65 -18.40 29.24 31.34
C GLU A 65 -17.66 29.70 30.08
N GLU A 66 -16.99 30.84 30.13
CA GLU A 66 -16.21 31.34 29.00
C GLU A 66 -14.97 30.48 28.73
N ALA A 67 -14.29 30.00 29.77
CA ALA A 67 -13.17 29.06 29.64
C ALA A 67 -13.61 27.75 28.98
N ARG A 68 -14.74 27.17 29.42
CA ARG A 68 -15.36 26.00 28.78
C ARG A 68 -15.67 26.24 27.31
N ARG A 69 -16.25 27.39 26.99
CA ARG A 69 -16.59 27.75 25.62
C ARG A 69 -15.34 27.84 24.74
N ARG A 70 -14.30 28.54 25.19
CA ARG A 70 -13.03 28.64 24.45
C ARG A 70 -12.40 27.26 24.22
N GLN A 71 -12.39 26.39 25.22
CA GLN A 71 -11.90 25.03 25.07
C GLN A 71 -12.68 24.23 24.00
N SER A 72 -14.01 24.32 24.00
CA SER A 72 -14.84 23.67 22.97
C SER A 72 -14.53 24.21 21.57
N GLU A 73 -14.38 25.52 21.44
CA GLU A 73 -14.04 26.17 20.16
C GLU A 73 -12.64 25.74 19.67
N GLU A 74 -11.64 25.63 20.56
CA GLU A 74 -10.30 25.15 20.24
C GLU A 74 -10.30 23.69 19.77
N ASP A 75 -11.05 22.82 20.45
CA ASP A 75 -11.09 21.40 20.10
C ASP A 75 -11.89 21.16 18.81
N GLU A 76 -12.97 21.90 18.57
CA GLU A 76 -13.66 21.93 17.26
C GLU A 76 -12.74 22.42 16.15
N PHE A 77 -11.91 23.44 16.43
CA PHE A 77 -10.95 23.95 15.47
C PHE A 77 -9.86 22.93 15.13
N LYS A 78 -9.34 22.18 16.12
CA LYS A 78 -8.40 21.07 15.89
C LYS A 78 -9.01 19.98 15.02
N VAL A 79 -10.27 19.62 15.27
CA VAL A 79 -11.01 18.64 14.46
C VAL A 79 -11.08 19.10 12.99
N LYS A 80 -11.46 20.35 12.74
CA LYS A 80 -11.50 20.92 11.38
C LYS A 80 -10.14 20.89 10.70
N GLN A 81 -9.07 21.30 11.40
CA GLN A 81 -7.72 21.24 10.84
C GLN A 81 -7.29 19.82 10.46
N LEU A 82 -7.66 18.81 11.26
CA LEU A 82 -7.36 17.42 10.94
C LEU A 82 -8.15 16.96 9.70
N GLU A 83 -9.41 17.34 9.57
CA GLU A 83 -10.24 17.07 8.38
C GLU A 83 -9.65 17.71 7.12
N ASP A 84 -9.25 18.98 7.17
CA ASP A 84 -8.61 19.68 6.05
C ASP A 84 -7.28 19.01 5.66
N ASN A 85 -6.47 18.60 6.65
CA ASN A 85 -5.21 17.90 6.40
C ASN A 85 -5.41 16.53 5.77
N ILE A 86 -6.44 15.79 6.19
CA ILE A 86 -6.82 14.50 5.60
C ILE A 86 -7.20 14.70 4.13
N GLN A 87 -8.07 15.66 3.81
CA GLN A 87 -8.47 15.95 2.42
C GLN A 87 -7.26 16.33 1.56
N ARG A 88 -6.37 17.17 2.09
CA ARG A 88 -5.13 17.55 1.39
C ARG A 88 -4.23 16.33 1.11
N LEU A 89 -4.05 15.44 2.09
CA LEU A 89 -3.25 14.23 1.93
C LEU A 89 -3.86 13.25 0.93
N GLU A 90 -5.20 13.10 0.94
CA GLU A 90 -5.91 12.29 -0.05
C GLU A 90 -5.67 12.80 -1.48
N GLN A 91 -5.76 14.11 -1.69
CA GLN A 91 -5.46 14.73 -3.00
C GLN A 91 -4.00 14.55 -3.41
N GLU A 92 -3.06 14.70 -2.46
CA GLU A 92 -1.63 14.51 -2.72
C GLU A 92 -1.31 13.05 -3.10
N ILE A 93 -1.94 12.08 -2.42
CA ILE A 93 -1.83 10.64 -2.76
C ILE A 93 -2.37 10.39 -4.18
N GLN A 94 -3.55 10.92 -4.52
CA GLN A 94 -4.12 10.77 -5.87
C GLN A 94 -3.22 11.36 -6.95
N ALA A 95 -2.64 12.53 -6.70
CA ALA A 95 -1.68 13.14 -7.62
C ALA A 95 -0.46 12.24 -7.82
N LEU A 96 0.15 11.75 -6.74
CA LEU A 96 1.30 10.83 -6.80
C LEU A 96 0.97 9.53 -7.52
N GLU A 97 -0.21 8.95 -7.31
CA GLU A 97 -0.69 7.74 -8.01
C GLU A 97 -0.84 7.97 -9.51
N SER A 98 -1.32 9.16 -9.91
CA SER A 98 -1.41 9.53 -11.32
C SER A 98 -0.02 9.66 -11.96
N GLU A 99 0.94 10.20 -11.23
CA GLU A 99 2.32 10.34 -11.71
C GLU A 99 3.03 8.98 -11.79
N GLU A 100 2.81 8.09 -10.83
CA GLU A 100 3.29 6.70 -10.87
C GLU A 100 2.72 5.95 -12.08
N SER A 101 1.42 6.13 -12.36
CA SER A 101 0.76 5.55 -13.52
C SER A 101 1.34 6.07 -14.83
N GLN A 102 1.66 7.37 -14.92
CA GLN A 102 2.33 7.94 -16.08
C GLN A 102 3.73 7.35 -16.30
N ILE A 103 4.50 7.13 -15.22
CA ILE A 103 5.80 6.46 -15.31
C ILE A 103 5.61 5.03 -15.85
N SER A 104 4.61 4.30 -15.35
CA SER A 104 4.32 2.94 -15.83
C SER A 104 3.91 2.92 -17.32
N ALA A 105 3.14 3.91 -17.77
CA ALA A 105 2.77 4.03 -19.19
C ALA A 105 4.00 4.32 -20.06
N LYS A 106 4.90 5.20 -19.62
CA LYS A 106 6.17 5.48 -20.30
C LYS A 106 7.06 4.24 -20.37
N GLU A 107 7.18 3.49 -19.27
CA GLU A 107 7.93 2.22 -19.24
C GLU A 107 7.38 1.23 -20.28
N GLN A 108 6.05 1.12 -20.37
CA GLN A 108 5.40 0.20 -21.31
C GLN A 108 5.69 0.57 -22.77
N ILE A 109 5.69 1.85 -23.11
CA ILE A 109 6.06 2.33 -24.45
C ILE A 109 7.52 1.97 -24.76
N ILE A 110 8.44 2.12 -23.81
CA ILE A 110 9.85 1.74 -24.00
C ILE A 110 9.97 0.23 -24.22
N LEU A 111 9.23 -0.58 -23.47
CA LEU A 111 9.18 -2.03 -23.64
C LEU A 111 8.68 -2.46 -25.01
N GLU A 112 7.68 -1.77 -25.56
CA GLU A 112 7.16 -2.06 -26.89
C GLU A 112 8.19 -1.71 -27.98
N LYS A 113 8.83 -0.54 -27.88
CA LYS A 113 9.92 -0.13 -28.79
C LYS A 113 11.07 -1.14 -28.79
N LEU A 114 11.47 -1.64 -27.63
CA LEU A 114 12.51 -2.68 -27.52
C LEU A 114 12.11 -3.99 -28.24
N LYS A 115 10.85 -4.39 -28.16
CA LYS A 115 10.35 -5.58 -28.88
C LYS A 115 10.31 -5.37 -30.39
N GLU A 116 9.95 -4.16 -30.83
CA GLU A 116 9.96 -3.81 -32.25
C GLU A 116 11.37 -3.84 -32.83
N THR A 117 12.37 -3.31 -32.11
CA THR A 117 13.78 -3.37 -32.54
C THR A 117 14.29 -4.80 -32.61
N GLU A 118 13.95 -5.64 -31.63
CA GLU A 118 14.33 -7.07 -31.63
C GLU A 118 13.69 -7.84 -32.79
N LYS A 119 12.39 -7.59 -33.05
CA LYS A 119 11.66 -8.23 -34.15
C LYS A 119 12.20 -7.80 -35.51
N SER A 120 12.48 -6.50 -35.69
CA SER A 120 13.07 -5.96 -36.91
C SER A 120 14.43 -6.62 -37.22
N PHE A 121 15.27 -6.79 -36.20
CA PHE A 121 16.55 -7.50 -36.36
C PHE A 121 16.36 -8.96 -36.78
N LYS A 122 15.44 -9.69 -36.14
CA LYS A 122 15.11 -11.09 -36.50
C LYS A 122 14.59 -11.22 -37.93
N ASP A 123 13.79 -10.27 -38.39
CA ASP A 123 13.24 -10.28 -39.74
C ASP A 123 14.31 -9.94 -40.79
N LEU A 124 15.21 -9.00 -40.50
CA LEU A 124 16.42 -8.76 -41.29
C LEU A 124 17.28 -10.04 -41.39
N GLN A 125 17.57 -10.69 -40.27
CA GLN A 125 18.35 -11.92 -40.24
C GLN A 125 17.74 -13.04 -41.10
N LYS A 126 16.43 -13.24 -41.04
CA LYS A 126 15.71 -14.22 -41.89
C LYS A 126 15.78 -13.87 -43.37
N SER A 127 15.68 -12.59 -43.72
CA SER A 127 15.75 -12.13 -45.12
C SER A 127 17.13 -12.39 -45.75
N PHE A 128 18.22 -12.26 -44.97
CA PHE A 128 19.57 -12.64 -45.41
C PHE A 128 19.73 -14.16 -45.62
N SER A 129 18.99 -14.98 -44.86
CA SER A 129 19.03 -16.44 -44.98
C SER A 129 18.14 -17.02 -46.09
N THR A 130 17.23 -16.22 -46.67
CA THR A 130 16.26 -16.67 -47.69
C THR A 130 16.58 -16.17 -49.10
N ALA A 131 17.70 -15.45 -49.29
CA ALA A 131 18.21 -15.12 -50.61
C ALA A 131 18.96 -16.33 -51.20
N ASP A 132 18.25 -17.16 -51.97
CA ASP A 132 18.83 -18.25 -52.74
C ASP A 132 19.77 -17.72 -53.83
N GLY A 133 21.06 -17.70 -53.49
CA GLY A 133 22.18 -17.56 -54.39
C GLY A 133 23.39 -18.18 -53.70
N ALA A 134 23.72 -19.40 -54.09
CA ALA A 134 24.83 -20.20 -53.57
C ALA A 134 26.10 -19.37 -53.26
N SER A 135 26.53 -19.36 -52.00
CA SER A 135 27.90 -18.98 -51.64
C SER A 135 28.36 -19.75 -50.41
N GLY A 136 29.20 -20.75 -50.65
CA GLY A 136 29.88 -21.54 -49.63
C GLY A 136 30.87 -20.72 -48.83
N TRP A 137 30.45 -20.31 -47.63
CA TRP A 137 31.33 -19.86 -46.56
C TRP A 137 31.15 -20.70 -45.29
N SER A 138 30.18 -21.64 -45.30
CA SER A 138 29.86 -22.47 -44.14
C SER A 138 30.79 -23.67 -43.93
N THR A 139 31.86 -23.82 -44.73
CA THR A 139 32.74 -25.01 -44.70
C THR A 139 34.13 -24.78 -44.06
N VAL A 140 34.46 -23.58 -43.59
CA VAL A 140 35.82 -23.32 -43.03
C VAL A 140 35.75 -22.75 -41.61
N LEU A 141 35.04 -23.40 -40.69
CA LEU A 141 35.14 -23.03 -39.26
C LEU A 141 34.79 -24.15 -38.26
N LEU A 142 35.02 -25.42 -38.60
CA LEU A 142 35.05 -26.52 -37.63
C LEU A 142 35.98 -27.65 -38.10
N GLN A 143 37.28 -27.39 -38.06
CA GLN A 143 38.27 -28.45 -37.87
C GLN A 143 39.22 -27.98 -36.76
N GLY A 144 39.16 -28.65 -35.61
CA GLY A 144 39.94 -28.31 -34.43
C GLY A 144 39.47 -29.10 -33.21
N ASP A 145 39.73 -30.41 -33.26
CA ASP A 145 40.01 -31.34 -32.17
C ASP A 145 38.98 -31.58 -31.06
N GLU A 146 38.31 -32.72 -31.25
CA GLU A 146 38.10 -33.80 -30.29
C GLU A 146 39.06 -33.81 -29.08
N VAL A 147 38.53 -33.51 -27.90
CA VAL A 147 38.92 -34.21 -26.66
C VAL A 147 37.65 -34.65 -25.93
N THR A 148 37.68 -35.94 -25.64
CA THR A 148 36.73 -36.86 -25.04
C THR A 148 36.05 -36.38 -23.74
N ALA A 149 34.72 -36.61 -23.66
CA ALA A 149 33.97 -37.33 -22.61
C ALA A 149 34.52 -37.22 -21.15
N ASP A 150 33.74 -36.92 -20.11
CA ASP A 150 32.43 -37.51 -19.76
C ASP A 150 31.88 -36.92 -18.42
N PRO A 151 30.71 -37.32 -17.87
CA PRO A 151 29.60 -36.37 -17.71
C PRO A 151 28.92 -36.38 -16.33
N ILE A 152 27.76 -35.73 -16.27
CA ILE A 152 26.64 -35.92 -15.32
C ILE A 152 26.72 -35.18 -13.99
N GLY A 153 25.74 -34.29 -13.83
CA GLY A 153 25.38 -33.67 -12.57
C GLY A 153 24.20 -32.73 -12.76
N THR A 154 23.09 -33.24 -13.28
CA THR A 154 21.78 -32.60 -13.11
C THR A 154 21.56 -32.35 -11.62
N ASN A 155 21.09 -31.16 -11.24
CA ASN A 155 19.93 -31.00 -10.37
C ASN A 155 19.56 -29.52 -10.26
N ALA A 156 18.37 -29.22 -10.75
CA ALA A 156 17.56 -28.16 -10.18
C ALA A 156 17.31 -28.50 -8.70
N ASP A 157 17.52 -27.56 -7.79
CA ASP A 157 16.46 -27.28 -6.84
C ASP A 157 16.58 -25.89 -6.22
N MET A 158 15.47 -25.18 -6.29
CA MET A 158 15.21 -23.99 -5.51
C MET A 158 14.85 -24.43 -4.09
N ALA A 159 15.62 -24.02 -3.09
CA ALA A 159 15.10 -23.93 -1.73
C ALA A 159 15.91 -22.92 -0.92
N ILE A 160 15.62 -21.63 -1.12
CA ILE A 160 15.93 -20.65 -0.09
C ILE A 160 14.93 -20.88 1.05
N GLN A 161 15.37 -21.54 2.12
CA GLN A 161 14.67 -21.46 3.39
C GLN A 161 14.94 -20.07 3.98
N VAL A 162 14.02 -19.13 3.75
CA VAL A 162 13.80 -18.05 4.73
C VAL A 162 12.64 -18.51 5.60
N SER A 163 12.97 -19.10 6.75
CA SER A 163 12.02 -19.38 7.81
C SER A 163 11.58 -18.06 8.45
N LEU A 164 10.59 -17.39 7.85
CA LEU A 164 9.76 -16.45 8.59
C LEU A 164 8.71 -17.27 9.36
N SER A 165 8.96 -17.40 10.65
CA SER A 165 7.97 -17.28 11.73
C SER A 165 6.60 -17.91 11.45
N THR A 166 6.39 -19.10 12.02
CA THR A 166 5.06 -19.63 12.32
C THR A 166 4.28 -18.57 13.07
N VAL A 167 3.19 -18.16 12.43
CA VAL A 167 2.05 -17.44 13.00
C VAL A 167 1.78 -17.96 14.40
N THR A 168 1.80 -17.04 15.35
CA THR A 168 1.36 -17.19 16.73
C THR A 168 -0.05 -17.78 16.73
N SER A 169 -0.15 -19.10 16.95
CA SER A 169 -1.40 -19.73 17.26
C SER A 169 -1.90 -19.27 18.62
N LEU A 170 -3.15 -18.82 18.60
CA LEU A 170 -4.14 -19.05 19.67
C LEU A 170 -3.95 -18.23 20.95
N TRP A 171 -4.24 -16.93 20.85
CA TRP A 171 -4.88 -16.22 21.96
C TRP A 171 -6.34 -15.98 21.59
N SER A 172 -7.22 -16.88 22.02
CA SER A 172 -8.65 -16.60 22.16
C SER A 172 -8.85 -16.03 23.57
N PRO A 173 -9.26 -14.76 23.75
CA PRO A 173 -9.79 -14.33 25.03
C PRO A 173 -11.20 -14.91 25.16
N GLY A 174 -11.39 -15.76 26.17
CA GLY A 174 -12.68 -16.34 26.51
C GLY A 174 -13.74 -15.27 26.78
N LEU A 175 -14.94 -15.52 26.25
CA LEU A 175 -16.16 -14.91 26.73
C LEU A 175 -16.50 -15.52 28.11
N PRO A 176 -16.69 -14.73 29.17
CA PRO A 176 -17.44 -15.19 30.31
C PRO A 176 -18.93 -15.21 29.96
N SER A 177 -19.54 -16.38 30.07
CA SER A 177 -20.99 -16.55 30.13
C SER A 177 -21.48 -16.03 31.48
N GLU A 178 -21.91 -14.78 31.54
CA GLU A 178 -22.65 -14.27 32.68
C GLU A 178 -24.11 -14.73 32.62
N THR A 179 -24.38 -15.67 33.52
CA THR A 179 -25.57 -15.75 34.39
C THR A 179 -26.49 -14.53 34.34
N GLY A 180 -27.74 -14.75 33.94
CA GLY A 180 -28.79 -13.75 34.06
C GLY A 180 -30.20 -14.31 33.88
N ALA A 181 -30.76 -14.94 34.92
CA ALA A 181 -32.21 -15.02 35.14
C ALA A 181 -32.51 -15.36 36.62
N GLY A 182 -32.02 -14.52 37.53
CA GLY A 182 -32.57 -14.44 38.88
C GLY A 182 -33.85 -13.60 38.84
N SER A 183 -35.00 -14.27 38.91
CA SER A 183 -36.30 -13.62 39.15
C SER A 183 -36.30 -12.99 40.55
N ALA A 184 -35.98 -11.69 40.62
CA ALA A 184 -36.24 -10.88 41.80
C ALA A 184 -37.53 -10.07 41.58
N LEU A 185 -38.55 -10.48 42.31
CA LEU A 185 -39.83 -9.81 42.50
C LEU A 185 -39.62 -8.33 42.92
N PRO A 186 -40.39 -7.37 42.38
CA PRO A 186 -40.60 -6.13 43.09
C PRO A 186 -41.73 -6.30 44.12
N CYS A 187 -41.35 -6.28 45.39
CA CYS A 187 -42.27 -6.00 46.50
C CYS A 187 -42.94 -4.65 46.28
N GLN A 188 -44.27 -4.66 46.07
CA GLN A 188 -45.11 -3.47 46.11
C GLN A 188 -45.60 -3.24 47.55
N PRO A 189 -45.56 -1.99 48.06
CA PRO A 189 -46.03 -1.69 49.40
C PRO A 189 -47.57 -1.63 49.46
N ARG A 190 -48.07 -2.18 50.56
CA ARG A 190 -49.46 -2.19 51.02
C ARG A 190 -49.96 -0.76 51.23
N SER A 191 -50.98 -0.34 50.49
CA SER A 191 -51.79 0.84 50.83
C SER A 191 -53.15 0.37 51.33
N THR A 192 -53.36 0.51 52.64
CA THR A 192 -54.68 0.47 53.27
C THR A 192 -55.36 1.80 52.97
N THR A 193 -56.53 1.76 52.33
CA THR A 193 -57.48 2.87 52.36
C THR A 193 -58.74 2.34 53.03
N ASP A 194 -58.98 2.84 54.24
CA ASP A 194 -60.28 2.84 54.90
C ASP A 194 -61.20 3.80 54.14
N THR A 195 -62.39 3.34 53.77
CA THR A 195 -63.67 4.07 53.80
C THR A 195 -64.80 3.04 53.73
#